data_AF-A0A963KSX7-F1
#
_entry.id   AF-A0A963KSX7-F1
#
_cell.length_a   1.000
_cell.length_b   1.000
_cell.length_c   1.000
_cell.angle_alpha   90.00
_cell.angle_beta   90.00
_cell.angle_gamma   90.00
#
_symmetry.space_group_name_H-M   'P 1'
#
loop_
_entity.id
_entity.type
_entity.pdbx_description
1 polymer ?
#
loop_
_entity_poly.entity_id
_entity_poly.type
_entity_poly.pdbx_seq_one_letter_code
_entity_poly.pdbx_strand_id
1 'polypeptide(L)'
;ANVPGSNRHAVAEHAIGVLGVLRRRCAQMDATLRARGWDASRALADGAGELHGHTLGIIGVGAIGSRVAEIAHHGFGMVVLGHQRRLADLPSFVAGTALDELLARSDAVVLAAPLNAQTEGLIDARRIALMPRHAVLVNVSRGALVDEAALVAALRTRRIAGAALDVFATQPLPQGHALCGLDNVLLTPHAAGLTVDSMRRMGAGTVREVERLLAGMMPVNCVNRDGLGARGMTAAAMPP
;
A
#
# COMPACT_ATOMS: atom_id res chain seq x y z
N ALA A 1 14.15 3.10 -19.11
CA ALA A 1 13.43 1.86 -18.74
C ALA A 1 13.18 1.85 -17.23
N ASN A 2 12.16 1.15 -16.76
CA ASN A 2 12.04 0.79 -15.34
C ASN A 2 11.75 -0.72 -15.19
N VAL A 3 11.77 -1.22 -13.95
CA VAL A 3 11.61 -2.66 -13.64
C VAL A 3 10.35 -2.88 -12.78
N PRO A 4 9.14 -2.68 -13.33
CA PRO A 4 7.91 -2.77 -12.55
C PRO A 4 7.75 -4.16 -11.93
N GLY A 5 7.23 -4.22 -10.72
CA GLY A 5 6.95 -5.48 -10.02
C GLY A 5 8.15 -6.15 -9.36
N SER A 6 9.39 -5.67 -9.56
CA SER A 6 10.59 -6.22 -8.90
C SER A 6 10.52 -6.19 -7.36
N ASN A 7 9.83 -5.19 -6.82
CA ASN A 7 9.60 -4.99 -5.40
C ASN A 7 8.22 -5.47 -4.93
N ARG A 8 7.41 -6.12 -5.78
CA ARG A 8 6.02 -6.47 -5.45
C ARG A 8 5.87 -7.29 -4.17
N HIS A 9 6.80 -8.22 -3.94
CA HIS A 9 6.80 -9.07 -2.74
C HIS A 9 7.08 -8.25 -1.49
N ALA A 10 8.16 -7.46 -1.51
CA ALA A 10 8.55 -6.62 -0.39
C ALA A 10 7.43 -5.65 0.03
N VAL A 11 6.84 -4.95 -0.95
CA VAL A 11 5.77 -3.99 -0.66
C VAL A 11 4.51 -4.68 -0.15
N ALA A 12 4.15 -5.84 -0.71
CA ALA A 12 2.96 -6.58 -0.27
C ALA A 12 3.13 -7.18 1.14
N GLU A 13 4.30 -7.74 1.44
CA GLU A 13 4.64 -8.24 2.77
C GLU A 13 4.66 -7.10 3.80
N HIS A 14 5.23 -5.94 3.44
CA HIS A 14 5.18 -4.76 4.28
C HIS A 14 3.74 -4.34 4.57
N ALA A 15 2.88 -4.20 3.55
CA ALA A 15 1.49 -3.79 3.70
C ALA A 15 0.68 -4.73 4.62
N ILE A 16 0.84 -6.05 4.45
CA ILE A 16 0.17 -7.04 5.30
C ILE A 16 0.78 -7.07 6.71
N GLY A 17 2.09 -6.93 6.83
CA GLY A 17 2.78 -6.88 8.12
C GLY A 17 2.31 -5.72 8.98
N VAL A 18 2.30 -4.50 8.44
CA VAL A 18 1.83 -3.31 9.17
C VAL A 18 0.32 -3.37 9.44
N LEU A 19 -0.46 -3.97 8.55
CA LEU A 19 -1.88 -4.24 8.79
C LEU A 19 -2.06 -5.13 10.03
N GLY A 20 -1.28 -6.21 10.16
CA GLY A 20 -1.27 -7.05 11.34
C GLY A 20 -0.89 -6.28 12.61
N VAL A 21 0.16 -5.47 12.56
CA VAL A 21 0.61 -4.63 13.70
C VAL A 21 -0.51 -3.66 14.13
N LEU A 22 -1.21 -3.03 13.19
CA LEU A 22 -2.33 -2.13 13.49
C LEU A 22 -3.51 -2.88 14.11
N ARG A 23 -3.97 -3.97 13.47
CA ARG A 23 -5.16 -4.72 13.93
C ARG A 23 -4.92 -5.38 15.28
N ARG A 24 -3.70 -5.83 15.55
CA ARG A 24 -3.31 -6.41 16.85
C ARG A 24 -2.82 -5.37 17.86
N ARG A 25 -2.73 -4.10 17.46
CA ARG A 25 -2.22 -2.97 18.27
C ARG A 25 -0.83 -3.24 18.85
N CYS A 26 0.00 -4.04 18.18
CA CYS A 26 1.27 -4.52 18.71
C CYS A 26 2.24 -3.39 19.08
N ALA A 27 2.32 -2.35 18.25
CA ALA A 27 3.19 -1.20 18.53
C ALA A 27 2.76 -0.44 19.80
N GLN A 28 1.44 -0.24 19.99
CA GLN A 28 0.89 0.40 21.19
C GLN A 28 1.11 -0.48 22.43
N MET A 29 0.92 -1.79 22.30
CA MET A 29 1.14 -2.76 23.38
C MET A 29 2.60 -2.81 23.81
N ASP A 30 3.55 -2.87 22.87
CA ASP A 30 4.99 -2.87 23.19
C ASP A 30 5.40 -1.58 23.91
N ALA A 31 5.02 -0.42 23.36
CA ALA A 31 5.31 0.87 23.99
C ALA A 31 4.70 0.97 25.40
N THR A 32 3.44 0.54 25.56
CA THR A 32 2.74 0.57 26.85
C THR A 32 3.34 -0.42 27.84
N LEU A 33 3.75 -1.61 27.40
CA LEU A 33 4.35 -2.62 28.27
C LEU A 33 5.65 -2.10 28.89
N ARG A 34 6.50 -1.48 28.07
CA ARG A 34 7.78 -0.90 28.50
C ARG A 34 7.58 0.29 29.44
N ALA A 35 6.58 1.14 29.17
CA ALA A 35 6.39 2.38 29.90
C ALA A 35 5.50 2.24 31.16
N ARG A 36 4.51 1.35 31.14
CA ARG A 36 3.41 1.30 32.12
C ARG A 36 3.16 -0.10 32.70
N GLY A 37 3.90 -1.11 32.27
CA GLY A 37 3.82 -2.46 32.82
C GLY A 37 2.72 -3.33 32.21
N TRP A 38 2.63 -4.55 32.74
CA TRP A 38 1.86 -5.65 32.17
C TRP A 38 0.37 -5.36 32.04
N ASP A 39 -0.31 -4.95 33.11
CA ASP A 39 -1.76 -4.80 33.13
C ASP A 39 -2.23 -3.68 32.19
N ALA A 40 -1.51 -2.56 32.15
CA ALA A 40 -1.81 -1.45 31.25
C ALA A 40 -1.69 -1.84 29.77
N SER A 41 -0.69 -2.66 29.43
CA SER A 41 -0.51 -3.17 28.06
C SER A 41 -1.57 -4.21 27.71
N ARG A 42 -1.85 -5.15 28.63
CA ARG A 42 -2.84 -6.21 28.44
C ARG A 42 -4.25 -5.65 28.22
N ALA A 43 -4.62 -4.55 28.88
CA ALA A 43 -5.90 -3.87 28.68
C ALA A 43 -6.12 -3.37 27.23
N LEU A 44 -5.06 -3.20 26.42
CA LEU A 44 -5.21 -2.81 25.02
C LEU A 44 -5.72 -3.94 24.12
N ALA A 45 -5.66 -5.20 24.60
CA ALA A 45 -6.06 -6.39 23.84
C ALA A 45 -7.56 -6.45 23.55
N ASP A 46 -8.38 -5.84 24.40
CA ASP A 46 -9.84 -5.79 24.21
C ASP A 46 -10.25 -5.02 22.94
N GLY A 47 -9.37 -4.15 22.43
CA GLY A 47 -9.56 -3.43 21.17
C GLY A 47 -8.78 -4.01 19.98
N ALA A 48 -8.08 -5.13 20.17
CA ALA A 48 -7.37 -5.81 19.09
C ALA A 48 -8.32 -6.74 18.31
N GLY A 49 -8.05 -6.92 17.02
CA GLY A 49 -8.85 -7.76 16.14
C GLY A 49 -8.01 -8.72 15.31
N GLU A 50 -8.67 -9.78 14.84
CA GLU A 50 -8.08 -10.72 13.90
C GLU A 50 -8.12 -10.16 12.47
N LEU A 51 -7.35 -10.80 11.58
CA LEU A 51 -7.49 -10.61 10.13
C LEU A 51 -8.47 -11.63 9.53
N HIS A 52 -8.54 -12.83 10.10
CA HIS A 52 -9.38 -13.90 9.60
C HIS A 52 -10.85 -13.50 9.53
N GLY A 53 -11.52 -13.83 8.43
CA GLY A 53 -12.93 -13.51 8.19
C GLY A 53 -13.25 -12.02 7.98
N HIS A 54 -12.28 -11.12 8.15
CA HIS A 54 -12.47 -9.69 7.94
C HIS A 54 -12.27 -9.28 6.48
N THR A 55 -12.79 -8.11 6.13
CA THR A 55 -12.78 -7.57 4.78
C THR A 55 -11.61 -6.62 4.54
N LEU A 56 -10.78 -6.94 3.55
CA LEU A 56 -9.72 -6.08 3.03
C LEU A 56 -10.15 -5.45 1.70
N GLY A 57 -10.25 -4.12 1.67
CA GLY A 57 -10.40 -3.35 0.45
C GLY A 57 -9.06 -2.99 -0.17
N ILE A 58 -8.87 -3.25 -1.46
CA ILE A 58 -7.65 -2.90 -2.19
C ILE A 58 -7.98 -1.94 -3.32
N ILE A 59 -7.39 -0.75 -3.27
CA ILE A 59 -7.51 0.27 -4.31
C ILE A 59 -6.27 0.20 -5.19
N GLY A 60 -6.44 -0.32 -6.40
CA GLY A 60 -5.38 -0.63 -7.36
C GLY A 60 -4.88 -2.06 -7.25
N VAL A 61 -5.45 -2.98 -8.03
CA VAL A 61 -5.15 -4.42 -7.99
C VAL A 61 -4.14 -4.80 -9.08
N GLY A 62 -3.09 -3.99 -9.24
CA GLY A 62 -1.96 -4.27 -10.14
C GLY A 62 -0.99 -5.28 -9.54
N ALA A 63 0.30 -5.20 -9.92
CA ALA A 63 1.33 -6.15 -9.45
C ALA A 63 1.44 -6.24 -7.92
N ILE A 64 1.39 -5.10 -7.21
CA ILE A 64 1.45 -5.05 -5.74
C ILE A 64 0.10 -5.46 -5.14
N GLY A 65 -1.00 -4.80 -5.58
CA GLY A 65 -2.33 -5.06 -5.03
C GLY A 65 -2.80 -6.50 -5.20
N SER A 66 -2.51 -7.14 -6.33
CA SER A 66 -2.79 -8.57 -6.53
C SER A 66 -1.99 -9.45 -5.56
N ARG A 67 -0.72 -9.12 -5.29
CA ARG A 67 0.08 -9.87 -4.31
C ARG A 67 -0.44 -9.68 -2.88
N VAL A 68 -0.88 -8.47 -2.53
CA VAL A 68 -1.56 -8.20 -1.25
C VAL A 68 -2.84 -9.03 -1.14
N ALA A 69 -3.64 -9.08 -2.20
CA ALA A 69 -4.86 -9.88 -2.27
C ALA A 69 -4.60 -11.37 -2.06
N GLU A 70 -3.59 -11.93 -2.74
CA GLU A 70 -3.18 -13.34 -2.59
C GLU A 70 -2.81 -13.67 -1.14
N ILE A 71 -1.98 -12.84 -0.50
CA ILE A 71 -1.54 -13.07 0.89
C ILE A 71 -2.72 -12.96 1.85
N ALA A 72 -3.56 -11.94 1.69
CA ALA A 72 -4.72 -11.71 2.56
C ALA A 72 -5.74 -12.86 2.44
N HIS A 73 -6.09 -13.24 1.21
CA HIS A 73 -7.10 -14.26 0.95
C HIS A 73 -6.60 -15.66 1.32
N HIS A 74 -5.47 -16.10 0.76
CA HIS A 74 -4.98 -17.47 0.95
C HIS A 74 -4.19 -17.67 2.25
N GLY A 75 -3.54 -16.63 2.76
CA GLY A 75 -2.73 -16.72 3.98
C GLY A 75 -3.53 -16.47 5.26
N PHE A 76 -4.46 -15.52 5.23
CA PHE A 76 -5.22 -15.11 6.42
C PHE A 76 -6.72 -15.43 6.34
N GLY A 77 -7.24 -15.87 5.19
CA GLY A 77 -8.67 -16.13 5.03
C GLY A 77 -9.52 -14.85 5.07
N MET A 78 -8.97 -13.73 4.57
CA MET A 78 -9.72 -12.48 4.44
C MET A 78 -10.66 -12.52 3.24
N VAL A 79 -11.77 -11.78 3.34
CA VAL A 79 -12.61 -11.43 2.19
C VAL A 79 -11.94 -10.24 1.49
N VAL A 80 -11.69 -10.33 0.18
CA VAL A 80 -10.98 -9.26 -0.54
C VAL A 80 -11.93 -8.55 -1.52
N LEU A 81 -12.03 -7.23 -1.36
CA LEU A 81 -12.70 -6.33 -2.29
C LEU A 81 -11.66 -5.57 -3.12
N GLY A 82 -11.92 -5.38 -4.40
CA GLY A 82 -11.01 -4.71 -5.33
C GLY A 82 -11.67 -3.53 -6.03
N HIS A 83 -10.96 -2.41 -6.10
CA HIS A 83 -11.34 -1.28 -6.94
C HIS A 83 -10.21 -0.87 -7.88
N GLN A 84 -10.50 -0.83 -9.17
CA GLN A 84 -9.61 -0.33 -10.23
C GLN A 84 -10.42 0.04 -11.48
N ARG A 85 -9.77 0.66 -12.47
CA ARG A 85 -10.42 1.13 -13.71
C ARG A 85 -11.23 0.06 -14.44
N ARG A 86 -10.70 -1.17 -14.52
CA ARG A 86 -11.38 -2.32 -15.15
C ARG A 86 -11.55 -3.43 -14.12
N LEU A 87 -12.78 -3.58 -13.62
CA LEU A 87 -13.09 -4.61 -12.61
C LEU A 87 -13.04 -6.03 -13.19
N ALA A 88 -13.23 -6.19 -14.49
CA ALA A 88 -13.13 -7.49 -15.17
C ALA A 88 -11.71 -8.09 -15.14
N ASP A 89 -10.68 -7.28 -14.89
CA ASP A 89 -9.28 -7.74 -14.80
C ASP A 89 -8.92 -8.24 -13.39
N LEU A 90 -9.87 -8.27 -12.45
CA LEU A 90 -9.63 -8.70 -11.09
C LEU A 90 -9.49 -10.24 -11.02
N PRO A 91 -8.61 -10.77 -10.12
CA PRO A 91 -8.60 -12.20 -9.83
C PRO A 91 -9.98 -12.69 -9.37
N SER A 92 -10.35 -13.93 -9.68
CA SER A 92 -11.69 -14.48 -9.38
C SER A 92 -12.05 -14.49 -7.89
N PHE A 93 -11.05 -14.50 -7.01
CA PHE A 93 -11.24 -14.45 -5.55
C PHE A 93 -11.34 -13.02 -5.00
N VAL A 94 -11.22 -12.00 -5.85
CA VAL A 94 -11.37 -10.58 -5.49
C VAL A 94 -12.70 -10.08 -6.02
N ALA A 95 -13.59 -9.67 -5.12
CA ALA A 95 -14.87 -9.10 -5.51
C ALA A 95 -14.69 -7.63 -5.95
N GLY A 96 -14.96 -7.34 -7.23
CA GLY A 96 -14.92 -5.99 -7.76
C GLY A 96 -16.08 -5.14 -7.25
N THR A 97 -15.79 -3.94 -6.75
CA THR A 97 -16.82 -3.03 -6.21
C THR A 97 -16.57 -1.56 -6.60
N ALA A 98 -17.59 -0.71 -6.44
CA ALA A 98 -17.41 0.73 -6.52
C ALA A 98 -16.55 1.22 -5.34
N LEU A 99 -15.82 2.33 -5.52
CA LEU A 99 -14.89 2.84 -4.51
C LEU A 99 -15.57 3.11 -3.16
N ASP A 100 -16.69 3.85 -3.18
CA ASP A 100 -17.39 4.23 -1.97
C ASP A 100 -17.98 3.01 -1.24
N GLU A 101 -18.43 1.99 -2.00
CA GLU A 101 -18.89 0.71 -1.45
C GLU A 101 -17.73 -0.08 -0.82
N LEU A 102 -16.57 -0.12 -1.49
CA LEU A 102 -15.35 -0.73 -0.95
C LEU A 102 -15.01 -0.11 0.40
N LEU A 103 -14.97 1.22 0.48
CA LEU A 103 -14.64 1.94 1.70
C LEU A 103 -15.63 1.65 2.83
N ALA A 104 -16.93 1.61 2.53
CA ALA A 104 -17.99 1.35 3.51
C ALA A 104 -17.95 -0.07 4.09
N ARG A 105 -17.49 -1.06 3.31
CA ARG A 105 -17.49 -2.48 3.67
C ARG A 105 -16.16 -2.99 4.23
N SER A 106 -15.09 -2.21 4.15
CA SER A 106 -13.74 -2.68 4.47
C SER A 106 -13.35 -2.43 5.92
N ASP A 107 -12.88 -3.47 6.61
CA ASP A 107 -12.24 -3.37 7.94
C ASP A 107 -10.80 -2.86 7.84
N ALA A 108 -10.19 -2.99 6.66
CA ALA A 108 -8.91 -2.41 6.31
C ALA A 108 -8.89 -2.03 4.84
N VAL A 109 -8.22 -0.93 4.50
CA VAL A 109 -8.06 -0.48 3.11
C VAL A 109 -6.57 -0.33 2.80
N VAL A 110 -6.11 -0.95 1.72
CA VAL A 110 -4.73 -0.81 1.19
C VAL A 110 -4.76 0.00 -0.11
N LEU A 111 -3.97 1.06 -0.16
CA LEU A 111 -3.75 1.88 -1.36
C LEU A 111 -2.52 1.37 -2.11
N ALA A 112 -2.74 0.84 -3.31
CA ALA A 112 -1.71 0.35 -4.23
C ALA A 112 -1.90 0.89 -5.67
N ALA A 113 -2.77 1.88 -5.86
CA ALA A 113 -3.05 2.52 -7.15
C ALA A 113 -2.00 3.58 -7.51
N PRO A 114 -1.64 3.73 -8.81
CA PRO A 114 -0.71 4.78 -9.24
C PRO A 114 -1.32 6.18 -9.06
N LEU A 115 -0.48 7.19 -8.81
CA LEU A 115 -0.91 8.59 -8.81
C LEU A 115 -1.08 9.13 -10.23
N ASN A 116 -2.24 9.69 -10.51
CA ASN A 116 -2.60 10.44 -11.71
C ASN A 116 -3.74 11.41 -11.37
N ALA A 117 -4.19 12.22 -12.33
CA ALA A 117 -5.25 13.22 -12.12
C ALA A 117 -6.58 12.65 -11.58
N GLN A 118 -6.88 11.38 -11.80
CA GLN A 118 -8.11 10.74 -11.30
C GLN A 118 -7.96 10.19 -9.87
N THR A 119 -6.73 10.00 -9.39
CA THR A 119 -6.44 9.38 -8.09
C THR A 119 -5.79 10.35 -7.10
N GLU A 120 -5.48 11.57 -7.53
CA GLU A 120 -5.02 12.64 -6.64
C GLU A 120 -6.17 13.07 -5.72
N GLY A 121 -5.90 13.14 -4.42
CA GLY A 121 -6.94 13.42 -3.41
C GLY A 121 -8.06 12.38 -3.38
N LEU A 122 -7.82 11.16 -3.88
CA LEU A 122 -8.84 10.12 -3.97
C LEU A 122 -9.45 9.79 -2.61
N ILE A 123 -8.66 9.78 -1.54
CA ILE A 123 -9.13 9.54 -0.17
C ILE A 123 -9.24 10.89 0.53
N ASP A 124 -10.41 11.53 0.36
CA ASP A 124 -10.79 12.80 0.97
C ASP A 124 -11.54 12.60 2.30
N ALA A 125 -11.89 13.70 2.98
CA ALA A 125 -12.64 13.66 4.24
C ALA A 125 -13.97 12.90 4.13
N ARG A 126 -14.68 13.06 3.00
CA ARG A 126 -15.96 12.39 2.74
C ARG A 126 -15.79 10.87 2.67
N ARG A 127 -14.77 10.40 1.94
CA ARG A 127 -14.46 8.98 1.77
C ARG A 127 -13.89 8.35 3.01
N ILE A 128 -13.07 9.06 3.78
CA ILE A 128 -12.64 8.61 5.11
C ILE A 128 -13.86 8.43 6.03
N ALA A 129 -14.86 9.33 5.93
CA ALA A 129 -16.09 9.22 6.70
C ALA A 129 -17.00 8.05 6.28
N LEU A 130 -16.81 7.44 5.09
CA LEU A 130 -17.50 6.21 4.71
C LEU A 130 -16.94 4.99 5.43
N MET A 131 -15.67 5.01 5.83
CA MET A 131 -15.02 3.86 6.45
C MET A 131 -15.63 3.54 7.83
N PRO A 132 -15.74 2.24 8.20
CA PRO A 132 -16.12 1.85 9.55
C PRO A 132 -15.20 2.47 10.62
N ARG A 133 -15.73 2.73 11.82
CA ARG A 133 -14.94 3.34 12.92
C ARG A 133 -13.72 2.52 13.32
N HIS A 134 -13.81 1.19 13.21
CA HIS A 134 -12.72 0.26 13.50
C HIS A 134 -11.76 0.06 12.32
N ALA A 135 -12.03 0.67 11.16
CA ALA A 135 -11.24 0.45 9.97
C ALA A 135 -9.85 1.07 10.08
N VAL A 136 -8.89 0.49 9.36
CA VAL A 136 -7.53 1.03 9.24
C VAL A 136 -7.16 1.29 7.79
N LEU A 137 -6.36 2.33 7.55
CA LEU A 137 -5.87 2.69 6.21
C LEU A 137 -4.37 2.40 6.07
N VAL A 138 -3.96 1.72 5.01
CA VAL A 138 -2.56 1.44 4.69
C VAL A 138 -2.21 2.08 3.36
N ASN A 139 -1.24 2.99 3.32
CA ASN A 139 -0.78 3.62 2.08
C ASN A 139 0.68 3.25 1.80
N VAL A 140 0.88 2.43 0.76
CA VAL A 140 2.18 2.01 0.23
C VAL A 140 2.39 2.45 -1.22
N SER A 141 1.58 3.42 -1.70
CA SER A 141 1.63 3.91 -3.07
C SER A 141 2.21 5.31 -3.18
N ARG A 142 1.37 6.36 -3.09
CA ARG A 142 1.80 7.76 -3.10
C ARG A 142 0.99 8.55 -2.08
N GLY A 143 1.63 9.50 -1.40
CA GLY A 143 0.98 10.29 -0.35
C GLY A 143 -0.19 11.12 -0.90
N ALA A 144 -0.03 11.71 -2.08
CA ALA A 144 -1.05 12.52 -2.73
C ALA A 144 -2.34 11.78 -3.15
N LEU A 145 -2.43 10.46 -2.95
CA LEU A 145 -3.72 9.75 -3.03
C LEU A 145 -4.67 10.14 -1.89
N VAL A 146 -4.14 10.67 -0.80
CA VAL A 146 -4.88 10.98 0.42
C VAL A 146 -4.81 12.49 0.67
N ASP A 147 -5.94 13.09 1.02
CA ASP A 147 -5.95 14.39 1.69
C ASP A 147 -5.37 14.20 3.10
N GLU A 148 -4.10 14.56 3.26
CA GLU A 148 -3.35 14.32 4.50
C GLU A 148 -3.92 15.11 5.68
N ALA A 149 -4.45 16.31 5.44
CA ALA A 149 -5.09 17.12 6.48
C ALA A 149 -6.38 16.46 6.97
N ALA A 150 -7.20 15.96 6.04
CA ALA A 150 -8.40 15.19 6.37
C ALA A 150 -8.06 13.91 7.14
N LEU A 151 -7.00 13.19 6.73
CA LEU A 151 -6.55 11.99 7.42
C LEU A 151 -6.08 12.29 8.85
N VAL A 152 -5.26 13.33 9.05
CA VAL A 152 -4.81 13.76 10.39
C VAL A 152 -6.01 14.07 11.29
N ALA A 153 -7.00 14.82 10.79
CA ALA A 153 -8.22 15.15 11.54
C ALA A 153 -9.03 13.89 11.91
N ALA A 154 -9.19 12.96 10.95
CA ALA A 154 -9.90 11.71 11.17
C ALA A 154 -9.19 10.80 12.19
N LEU A 155 -7.86 10.74 12.17
CA LEU A 155 -7.08 9.93 13.12
C LEU A 155 -7.11 10.54 14.52
N ARG A 156 -6.95 11.86 14.63
CA ARG A 156 -7.01 12.59 15.91
C ARG A 156 -8.37 12.43 16.60
N THR A 157 -9.45 12.45 15.84
CA THR A 157 -10.83 12.26 16.34
C THR A 157 -11.24 10.78 16.42
N ARG A 158 -10.33 9.85 16.06
CA ARG A 158 -10.60 8.41 15.94
C ARG A 158 -11.84 8.11 15.12
N ARG A 159 -12.05 8.84 14.01
CA ARG A 159 -13.06 8.50 13.00
C ARG A 159 -12.75 7.15 12.37
N ILE A 160 -11.47 6.85 12.15
CA ILE A 160 -10.96 5.52 11.83
C ILE A 160 -9.99 5.08 12.94
N ALA A 161 -9.77 3.77 13.08
CA ALA A 161 -8.98 3.22 14.17
C ALA A 161 -7.51 3.60 14.08
N GLY A 162 -6.97 3.69 12.86
CA GLY A 162 -5.57 4.04 12.66
C GLY A 162 -5.14 4.02 11.19
N ALA A 163 -3.87 4.32 10.95
CA ALA A 163 -3.28 4.24 9.62
C ALA A 163 -1.81 3.77 9.65
N ALA A 164 -1.35 3.14 8.57
CA ALA A 164 0.06 2.89 8.30
C ALA A 164 0.45 3.60 7.00
N LEU A 165 1.45 4.48 7.07
CA LEU A 165 1.86 5.33 5.97
C LEU A 165 3.34 5.12 5.69
N ASP A 166 3.65 4.58 4.51
CA ASP A 166 5.02 4.52 3.98
C ASP A 166 5.34 5.75 3.11
N VAL A 167 4.32 6.51 2.70
CA VAL A 167 4.43 7.62 1.76
C VAL A 167 3.61 8.81 2.25
N PHE A 168 4.10 10.02 1.95
CA PHE A 168 3.58 11.28 2.48
C PHE A 168 3.34 12.29 1.36
N ALA A 169 2.47 13.28 1.60
CA ALA A 169 2.20 14.34 0.63
C ALA A 169 3.47 15.16 0.33
N THR A 170 4.25 15.46 1.38
CA THR A 170 5.59 16.05 1.29
C THR A 170 6.63 15.05 1.76
N GLN A 171 7.68 14.84 0.95
CA GLN A 171 8.76 13.91 1.27
C GLN A 171 10.13 14.61 1.12
N PRO A 172 11.05 14.48 2.09
CA PRO A 172 10.93 13.75 3.37
C PRO A 172 9.84 14.30 4.31
N LEU A 173 9.35 13.47 5.24
CA LEU A 173 8.35 13.90 6.22
C LEU A 173 8.97 14.98 7.14
N PRO A 174 8.39 16.19 7.25
CA PRO A 174 8.96 17.25 8.06
C PRO A 174 9.05 16.87 9.54
N GLN A 175 10.08 17.38 10.23
CA GLN A 175 10.17 17.23 11.68
C GLN A 175 8.98 17.93 12.36
N GLY A 176 8.43 17.31 13.40
CA GLY A 176 7.26 17.86 14.12
C GLY A 176 5.93 17.71 13.35
N HIS A 177 5.91 16.95 12.26
CA HIS A 177 4.67 16.68 11.53
C HIS A 177 3.58 16.09 12.44
N ALA A 178 2.33 16.51 12.24
CA ALA A 178 1.20 16.15 13.11
C ALA A 178 0.99 14.62 13.23
N LEU A 179 1.30 13.87 12.17
CA LEU A 179 1.23 12.40 12.16
C LEU A 179 2.15 11.76 13.22
N CYS A 180 3.31 12.36 13.51
CA CYS A 180 4.29 11.83 14.45
C CYS A 180 3.81 11.86 15.92
N GLY A 181 2.81 12.68 16.23
CA GLY A 181 2.22 12.78 17.57
C GLY A 181 1.00 11.88 17.80
N LEU A 182 0.58 11.10 16.80
CA LEU A 182 -0.60 10.25 16.88
C LEU A 182 -0.22 8.83 17.30
N ASP A 183 -0.88 8.30 18.33
CA ASP A 183 -0.61 6.96 18.88
C ASP A 183 -1.17 5.83 18.01
N ASN A 184 -2.07 6.16 17.08
CA ASN A 184 -2.75 5.24 16.18
C ASN A 184 -2.22 5.29 14.73
N VAL A 185 -0.97 5.71 14.56
CA VAL A 185 -0.32 5.79 13.25
C VAL A 185 1.02 5.05 13.26
N LEU A 186 1.25 4.23 12.24
CA LEU A 186 2.57 3.67 11.94
C LEU A 186 3.16 4.43 10.75
N LEU A 187 4.42 4.84 10.88
CA LEU A 187 5.13 5.62 9.88
C LEU A 187 6.39 4.88 9.44
N THR A 188 6.58 4.73 8.14
CA THR A 188 7.84 4.26 7.57
C THR A 188 8.32 5.20 6.47
N PRO A 189 9.65 5.37 6.31
CA PRO A 189 10.20 6.45 5.48
C PRO A 189 10.35 6.02 4.02
N HIS A 190 9.24 5.68 3.35
CA HIS A 190 9.23 5.22 1.94
C HIS A 190 10.15 4.01 1.72
N ALA A 191 10.01 3.03 2.60
CA ALA A 191 10.89 1.88 2.71
C ALA A 191 10.18 0.54 2.41
N ALA A 192 8.87 0.52 2.10
CA ALA A 192 8.13 -0.73 1.87
C ALA A 192 8.76 -1.62 0.78
N GLY A 193 9.38 -1.01 -0.23
CA GLY A 193 10.07 -1.73 -1.30
C GLY A 193 11.57 -2.00 -1.06
N LEU A 194 12.15 -1.50 0.04
CA LEU A 194 13.59 -1.48 0.28
C LEU A 194 14.01 -2.65 1.18
N THR A 195 14.17 -3.83 0.57
CA THR A 195 14.74 -5.01 1.22
C THR A 195 15.95 -5.52 0.44
N VAL A 196 16.84 -6.27 1.09
CA VAL A 196 18.00 -6.89 0.42
C VAL A 196 17.56 -7.68 -0.81
N ASP A 197 16.51 -8.49 -0.70
CA ASP A 197 15.99 -9.29 -1.81
C ASP A 197 15.37 -8.46 -2.93
N SER A 198 14.63 -7.40 -2.57
CA SER A 198 14.03 -6.48 -3.53
C SER A 198 15.10 -5.71 -4.30
N MET A 199 16.10 -5.18 -3.59
CA MET A 199 17.23 -4.47 -4.18
C MET A 199 18.03 -5.38 -5.11
N ARG A 200 18.24 -6.64 -4.74
CA ARG A 200 18.90 -7.63 -5.61
C ARG A 200 18.09 -7.89 -6.89
N ARG A 201 16.78 -8.10 -6.79
CA ARG A 201 15.89 -8.28 -7.96
C ARG A 201 15.87 -7.05 -8.86
N MET A 202 15.80 -5.86 -8.26
CA MET A 202 15.85 -4.58 -8.97
C MET A 202 17.17 -4.40 -9.70
N GLY A 203 18.30 -4.61 -9.03
CA GLY A 203 19.64 -4.52 -9.61
C GLY A 203 19.79 -5.48 -10.79
N ALA A 204 19.43 -6.75 -10.61
CA ALA A 204 19.47 -7.74 -11.69
C ALA A 204 18.55 -7.38 -12.87
N GLY A 205 17.36 -6.83 -12.60
CA GLY A 205 16.46 -6.33 -13.62
C GLY A 205 17.06 -5.16 -14.41
N THR A 206 17.64 -4.19 -13.72
CA THR A 206 18.31 -3.04 -14.33
C THR A 206 19.46 -3.47 -15.22
N VAL A 207 20.30 -4.40 -14.75
CA VAL A 207 21.42 -4.95 -15.55
C VAL A 207 20.89 -5.58 -16.85
N ARG A 208 19.84 -6.41 -16.79
CA ARG A 208 19.23 -6.99 -17.99
C ARG A 208 18.71 -5.94 -18.97
N GLU A 209 18.10 -4.86 -18.48
CA GLU A 209 17.63 -3.79 -19.37
C GLU A 209 18.79 -3.00 -19.99
N VAL A 210 19.90 -2.83 -19.27
CA VAL A 210 21.13 -2.25 -19.83
C VAL A 210 21.72 -3.14 -20.92
N GLU A 211 21.82 -4.45 -20.68
CA GLU A 211 22.29 -5.43 -21.67
C GLU A 211 21.41 -5.40 -22.93
N ARG A 212 20.08 -5.31 -22.79
CA ARG A 212 19.16 -5.16 -23.94
C ARG A 212 19.45 -3.92 -24.76
N LEU A 213 19.62 -2.78 -24.09
CA LEU A 213 19.92 -1.51 -24.76
C LEU A 213 21.25 -1.56 -25.53
N LEU A 214 22.28 -2.15 -24.92
CA LEU A 214 23.59 -2.34 -25.56
C LEU A 214 23.53 -3.29 -26.76
N ALA A 215 22.61 -4.26 -26.74
CA ALA A 215 22.33 -5.14 -27.87
C ALA A 215 21.41 -4.51 -28.94
N GLY A 216 21.07 -3.22 -28.84
CA GLY A 216 20.19 -2.52 -29.79
C GLY A 216 18.71 -2.89 -29.65
N MET A 217 18.31 -3.58 -28.58
CA MET A 217 16.92 -3.94 -28.32
C MET A 217 16.22 -2.89 -27.46
N MET A 218 14.92 -2.69 -27.73
CA MET A 218 14.09 -1.85 -26.88
C MET A 218 13.94 -2.42 -25.46
N PRO A 219 13.89 -1.57 -24.42
CA PRO A 219 13.55 -2.03 -23.08
C PRO A 219 12.17 -2.68 -23.03
N VAL A 220 12.02 -3.68 -22.16
CA VAL A 220 10.73 -4.37 -21.96
C VAL A 220 9.69 -3.39 -21.46
N ASN A 221 10.04 -2.56 -20.48
CA ASN A 221 9.19 -1.45 -20.04
C ASN A 221 9.85 -0.09 -20.30
N CYS A 222 9.52 0.48 -21.46
CA CYS A 222 9.99 1.79 -21.85
C CYS A 222 8.98 2.87 -21.44
N VAL A 223 9.41 3.74 -20.52
CA VAL A 223 8.57 4.81 -19.92
C VAL A 223 8.73 6.17 -20.60
N ASN A 224 9.66 6.29 -21.55
CA ASN A 224 9.99 7.53 -22.25
C ASN A 224 10.34 7.25 -23.72
N ARG A 225 9.46 6.52 -24.42
CA ARG A 225 9.68 6.07 -25.81
C ARG A 225 10.02 7.22 -26.77
N ASP A 226 9.34 8.35 -26.62
CA ASP A 226 9.49 9.50 -27.52
C ASP A 226 10.91 10.11 -27.45
N GLY A 227 11.62 9.94 -26.33
CA GLY A 227 13.00 10.39 -26.16
C GLY A 227 14.05 9.48 -26.79
N LEU A 228 13.68 8.29 -27.29
CA LEU A 228 14.59 7.30 -27.88
C LEU A 228 14.68 7.37 -29.42
N GLY A 229 14.16 8.45 -30.02
CA GLY A 229 13.92 8.64 -31.45
C GLY A 229 14.83 7.87 -32.42
N ALA A 230 14.21 7.15 -33.36
CA ALA A 230 14.76 6.58 -34.60
C ALA A 230 16.16 5.90 -34.56
N ARG A 231 16.65 5.44 -33.41
CA ARG A 231 17.96 4.76 -33.30
C ARG A 231 17.92 3.30 -33.76
N GLY A 232 17.25 2.95 -34.85
CA GLY A 232 17.31 1.61 -35.45
C GLY A 232 17.07 0.42 -34.48
N MET A 233 16.42 0.66 -33.34
CA MET A 233 16.28 -0.33 -32.27
C MET A 233 15.18 -1.31 -32.63
N THR A 234 15.46 -2.60 -32.52
CA THR A 234 14.46 -3.65 -32.77
C THR A 234 13.53 -3.77 -31.58
N ALA A 235 12.22 -3.94 -31.85
CA ALA A 235 11.24 -4.20 -30.81
C ALA A 235 11.62 -5.47 -30.04
N ALA A 236 11.57 -5.41 -28.70
CA ALA A 236 11.80 -6.60 -27.89
C ALA A 236 10.71 -7.64 -28.19
N ALA A 237 11.11 -8.89 -28.46
CA ALA A 237 10.21 -10.01 -28.38
C ALA A 237 9.66 -10.06 -26.94
N MET A 238 8.34 -10.04 -26.80
CA MET A 238 7.69 -10.26 -25.50
C MET A 238 8.04 -11.67 -25.03
N PRO A 239 8.67 -11.84 -23.84
CA PRO A 239 8.79 -13.17 -23.27
C PRO A 239 7.38 -13.72 -22.97
N PRO A 240 7.19 -15.05 -23.07
CA PRO A 240 5.93 -15.70 -22.70
C PRO A 240 5.57 -15.48 -21.22
#